data_AF-A0A2R9C7M8-F1
#
_entry.id   AF-A0A2R9C7M8-F1
#
_cell.length_a   1.000
_cell.length_b   1.000
_cell.length_c   1.000
_cell.angle_alpha   90.00
_cell.angle_beta   90.00
_cell.angle_gamma   90.00
#
_symmetry.space_group_name_H-M   'P 1'
#
loop_
_entity.id
_entity.type
_entity.pdbx_description
1 polymer ?
#
loop_
_entity_poly.entity_id
_entity_poly.type
_entity_poly.pdbx_seq_one_letter_code
_entity_poly.pdbx_strand_id
1 'polypeptide(L)'
;MAAPMLRWGCRGRRWAFARVDGGSCHRRGAPTGSTSNRIRGESSVAQQPLHTAQKTRKGEHKWAAVVGLEIHAQISSNSKLFSGSQVRFSAPPNSLVSFFDASLPGTLPVLNRRCVEAAVMTGLALNCHINKKSLFDRKHYFYADLPAGYQITQQRLPIAVNGSLIYGVCAGKKQSQVIPKTVRIKQIQLEQDSGKSLHDNLRSQTLIDLNRAGVGLLEVVLEPDMSCGEEAATAVRELQLILQALGTSQANMAEGQLRVDANISVHHPGEPLGVRTEVKNLNSIRFLAKAIDYEIQRQINELENGGEILNETRSFHHKL
;
A
#
# COMPACT_ATOMS: atom_id res chain seq x y z
N MET A 1 -30.09 6.55 -48.46
CA MET A 1 -29.43 7.86 -48.26
C MET A 1 -28.27 7.63 -47.28
N ALA A 2 -27.14 7.06 -47.72
CA ALA A 2 -26.00 7.70 -48.39
C ALA A 2 -25.32 8.78 -47.51
N ALA A 3 -24.05 8.50 -47.15
CA ALA A 3 -23.16 9.27 -46.27
C ALA A 3 -22.66 10.59 -46.90
N PRO A 4 -21.84 11.37 -46.16
CA PRO A 4 -20.38 11.27 -46.36
C PRO A 4 -19.60 11.33 -45.01
N MET A 5 -18.58 10.53 -44.74
CA MET A 5 -17.20 10.51 -45.25
C MET A 5 -16.48 11.87 -45.27
N LEU A 6 -15.55 12.07 -44.32
CA LEU A 6 -14.37 12.90 -44.52
C LEU A 6 -13.15 12.24 -43.86
N ARG A 7 -12.24 11.79 -44.74
CA ARG A 7 -10.87 11.37 -44.46
C ARG A 7 -9.97 12.60 -44.44
N TRP A 8 -8.97 12.60 -43.56
CA TRP A 8 -7.68 13.20 -43.84
C TRP A 8 -6.55 12.24 -43.46
N GLY A 9 -5.53 12.19 -44.28
CA GLY A 9 -4.38 11.30 -44.14
C GLY A 9 -3.11 11.96 -44.67
N CYS A 10 -2.02 11.17 -44.60
CA CYS A 10 -0.60 11.44 -44.92
C CYS A 10 0.21 12.04 -43.76
N ARG A 11 1.46 11.65 -43.49
CA ARG A 11 2.43 10.63 -43.96
C ARG A 11 3.48 10.57 -42.83
N GLY A 12 3.85 9.41 -42.30
CA GLY A 12 4.99 8.62 -42.79
C GLY A 12 6.25 8.81 -41.93
N ARG A 13 6.74 7.74 -41.30
CA ARG A 13 8.16 7.32 -41.25
C ARG A 13 8.28 5.96 -40.55
N ARG A 14 8.77 4.98 -41.31
CA ARG A 14 9.24 3.67 -40.86
C ARG A 14 10.59 3.83 -40.19
N TRP A 15 10.85 3.03 -39.16
CA TRP A 15 12.20 2.60 -38.81
C TRP A 15 12.20 1.07 -38.71
N ALA A 16 13.04 0.45 -39.54
CA ALA A 16 13.38 -0.97 -39.52
C ALA A 16 14.91 -1.04 -39.52
N PHE A 17 15.49 -1.78 -38.58
CA PHE A 17 16.85 -2.36 -38.58
C PHE A 17 16.87 -3.35 -37.41
N ALA A 18 17.57 -4.47 -37.43
CA ALA A 18 17.98 -5.44 -38.43
C ALA A 18 18.27 -6.71 -37.61
N ARG A 19 17.83 -7.88 -38.08
CA ARG A 19 18.39 -9.16 -37.63
C ARG A 19 19.70 -9.38 -38.37
N VAL A 20 20.71 -9.89 -37.68
CA VAL A 20 21.79 -10.66 -38.28
C VAL A 20 21.90 -11.96 -37.50
N ASP A 21 21.81 -13.05 -38.25
CA ASP A 21 21.94 -14.45 -37.85
C ASP A 21 23.40 -14.88 -37.67
N GLY A 22 23.59 -16.05 -37.05
CA GLY A 22 24.76 -16.92 -37.18
C GLY A 22 25.51 -17.11 -35.87
N GLY A 23 25.82 -18.31 -35.38
CA GLY A 23 25.68 -19.64 -35.94
C GLY A 23 26.13 -20.67 -34.88
N SER A 24 25.71 -21.91 -35.10
CA SER A 24 25.96 -23.10 -34.30
C SER A 24 27.45 -23.43 -34.05
N CYS A 25 27.78 -24.16 -32.97
CA CYS A 25 28.26 -25.55 -33.11
C CYS A 25 28.36 -26.31 -31.78
N HIS A 26 28.23 -27.63 -31.90
CA HIS A 26 28.22 -28.70 -30.91
C HIS A 26 29.52 -28.91 -30.10
N ARG A 27 29.38 -29.51 -28.90
CA ARG A 27 29.92 -30.84 -28.47
C ARG A 27 29.77 -30.96 -26.94
N ARG A 28 28.87 -31.80 -26.40
CA ARG A 28 29.05 -33.22 -25.98
C ARG A 28 30.38 -33.53 -25.28
N GLY A 29 30.26 -33.98 -24.03
CA GLY A 29 31.32 -34.69 -23.30
C GLY A 29 31.03 -34.79 -21.80
N ALA A 30 30.26 -35.79 -21.38
CA ALA A 30 30.10 -36.23 -19.99
C ALA A 30 30.93 -37.53 -19.78
N PRO A 31 31.05 -38.10 -18.57
CA PRO A 31 32.34 -38.36 -17.92
C PRO A 31 32.69 -39.86 -17.80
N THR A 32 33.97 -40.13 -17.51
CA THR A 32 34.51 -41.42 -17.05
C THR A 32 35.67 -41.08 -16.13
N GLY A 33 35.95 -41.70 -15.00
CA GLY A 33 35.45 -42.90 -14.36
C GLY A 33 36.26 -43.10 -13.07
N SER A 34 35.71 -43.94 -12.20
CA SER A 34 36.25 -44.42 -10.93
C SER A 34 37.74 -44.80 -10.94
N THR A 35 38.42 -44.67 -9.80
CA THR A 35 38.89 -45.85 -9.04
C THR A 35 39.48 -45.48 -7.69
N SER A 36 39.12 -46.32 -6.72
CA SER A 36 39.62 -46.42 -5.37
C SER A 36 41.10 -46.82 -5.32
N ASN A 37 41.84 -46.33 -4.32
CA ASN A 37 42.64 -47.23 -3.50
C ASN A 37 42.99 -46.60 -2.14
N ARG A 38 42.73 -47.38 -1.08
CA ARG A 38 43.15 -47.16 0.31
C ARG A 38 44.63 -47.49 0.43
N ILE A 39 45.40 -46.60 1.06
CA ILE A 39 46.66 -46.96 1.74
C ILE A 39 46.62 -46.35 3.14
N ARG A 40 46.80 -47.20 4.15
CA ARG A 40 47.02 -46.85 5.55
C ARG A 40 48.41 -46.27 5.71
N GLY A 41 48.52 -45.13 6.39
CA GLY A 41 49.77 -44.58 6.91
C GLY A 41 49.48 -43.93 8.25
N GLU A 42 50.09 -44.47 9.30
CA GLU A 42 50.11 -43.92 10.66
C GLU A 42 50.89 -42.60 10.69
N SER A 43 50.43 -41.59 11.43
CA SER A 43 51.28 -40.72 12.27
C SER A 43 50.50 -39.56 12.91
N SER A 44 50.71 -39.42 14.22
CA SER A 44 50.66 -38.21 15.05
C SER A 44 49.60 -37.14 14.76
N VAL A 45 48.48 -37.18 15.49
CA VAL A 45 47.63 -36.01 15.67
C VAL A 45 48.25 -35.13 16.77
N ALA A 46 49.02 -34.14 16.34
CA ALA A 46 49.29 -32.95 17.13
C ALA A 46 47.97 -32.18 17.31
N GLN A 47 47.71 -31.73 18.54
CA GLN A 47 46.54 -30.94 18.90
C GLN A 47 46.45 -29.69 18.02
N GLN A 48 45.42 -29.60 17.18
CA GLN A 48 45.02 -28.35 16.57
C GLN A 48 44.43 -27.44 17.67
N PRO A 49 44.83 -26.16 17.75
CA PRO A 49 44.10 -25.23 18.61
C PRO A 49 42.69 -25.14 18.05
N LEU A 50 41.68 -25.35 18.91
CA LEU A 50 40.30 -25.04 18.59
C LEU A 50 40.28 -23.61 18.02
N HIS A 51 39.92 -23.49 16.73
CA HIS A 51 39.35 -22.26 16.21
C HIS A 51 38.12 -21.99 17.06
N THR A 52 38.32 -21.22 18.13
CA THR A 52 37.25 -20.57 18.84
C THR A 52 36.61 -19.72 17.76
N ALA A 53 35.41 -20.11 17.33
CA ALA A 53 34.58 -19.30 16.48
C ALA A 53 34.57 -17.92 17.13
N GLN A 54 35.26 -16.98 16.50
CA GLN A 54 35.20 -15.59 16.91
C GLN A 54 33.72 -15.24 16.83
N LYS A 55 33.10 -15.06 18.01
CA LYS A 55 31.81 -14.39 18.12
C LYS A 55 31.97 -13.12 17.28
N THR A 56 31.24 -13.08 16.16
CA THR A 56 31.14 -11.88 15.34
C THR A 56 30.79 -10.75 16.29
N ARG A 57 31.63 -9.71 16.28
CA ARG A 57 31.44 -8.53 17.13
C ARG A 57 30.04 -8.00 16.85
N LYS A 58 29.22 -7.83 17.91
CA LYS A 58 27.98 -7.04 17.86
C LYS A 58 28.36 -5.64 17.32
N GLY A 59 28.01 -5.33 16.08
CA GLY A 59 28.18 -3.97 15.56
C GLY A 59 28.46 -3.74 14.06
N GLU A 60 28.17 -4.66 13.12
CA GLU A 60 28.50 -4.41 11.69
C GLU A 60 27.39 -4.72 10.66
N HIS A 61 26.14 -4.92 11.06
CA HIS A 61 25.06 -4.97 10.08
C HIS A 61 24.22 -3.70 10.14
N LYS A 62 24.36 -2.86 9.10
CA LYS A 62 23.54 -1.65 8.92
C LYS A 62 22.08 -2.07 8.82
N TRP A 63 21.23 -1.56 9.70
CA TRP A 63 19.77 -1.76 9.59
C TRP A 63 19.21 -1.08 8.33
N ALA A 64 18.28 -1.77 7.68
CA ALA A 64 17.46 -1.25 6.60
C ALA A 64 15.98 -1.30 7.01
N ALA A 65 15.27 -0.20 6.78
CA ALA A 65 13.83 -0.12 6.99
C ALA A 65 13.08 -0.33 5.67
N VAL A 66 11.91 -0.95 5.77
CA VAL A 66 10.92 -1.02 4.69
C VAL A 66 9.58 -0.51 5.19
N VAL A 67 8.90 0.24 4.34
CA VAL A 67 7.65 0.90 4.66
C VAL A 67 6.66 0.68 3.52
N GLY A 68 5.56 0.00 3.84
CA GLY A 68 4.37 -0.09 2.99
C GLY A 68 3.27 0.83 3.53
N LEU A 69 2.39 1.31 2.66
CA LEU A 69 1.29 2.19 3.05
C LEU A 69 -0.05 1.65 2.57
N GLU A 70 -1.07 1.81 3.40
CA GLU A 70 -2.47 1.56 3.06
C GLU A 70 -3.19 2.92 3.10
N ILE A 71 -3.62 3.39 1.93
CA ILE A 71 -4.15 4.75 1.77
C ILE A 71 -5.62 4.67 1.40
N HIS A 72 -6.49 5.18 2.27
CA HIS A 72 -7.92 5.28 2.03
C HIS A 72 -8.27 6.71 1.60
N ALA A 73 -8.73 6.87 0.37
CA ALA A 73 -9.17 8.13 -0.19
C ALA A 73 -10.68 8.13 -0.45
N GLN A 74 -11.39 9.11 0.10
CA GLN A 74 -12.82 9.30 -0.10
C GLN A 74 -13.09 9.72 -1.55
N ILE A 75 -13.95 8.98 -2.24
CA ILE A 75 -14.29 9.26 -3.64
C ILE A 75 -15.18 10.49 -3.74
N SER A 76 -14.82 11.42 -4.62
CA SER A 76 -15.65 12.55 -5.02
C SER A 76 -16.84 12.07 -5.88
N SER A 77 -17.97 11.86 -5.23
CA SER A 77 -19.23 11.40 -5.81
C SER A 77 -20.42 12.08 -5.12
N ASN A 78 -21.54 12.22 -5.83
CA ASN A 78 -22.74 12.87 -5.29
C ASN A 78 -23.51 11.94 -4.33
N SER A 79 -23.46 10.63 -4.56
CA SER A 79 -24.14 9.61 -3.76
C SER A 79 -23.16 8.55 -3.26
N LYS A 80 -23.55 7.82 -2.21
CA LYS A 80 -22.75 6.75 -1.60
C LYS A 80 -22.44 5.58 -2.55
N LEU A 81 -21.59 4.65 -2.11
CA LEU A 81 -21.11 3.55 -2.96
C LEU A 81 -22.20 2.57 -3.37
N PHE A 82 -23.16 2.31 -2.47
CA PHE A 82 -24.22 1.31 -2.67
C PHE A 82 -25.64 1.84 -2.41
N SER A 83 -25.79 3.15 -2.18
CA SER A 83 -27.07 3.79 -1.92
C SER A 83 -27.15 5.18 -2.55
N GLY A 84 -28.38 5.70 -2.68
CA GLY A 84 -28.66 7.03 -3.24
C GLY A 84 -28.45 8.21 -2.28
N SER A 85 -28.05 7.96 -1.03
CA SER A 85 -27.84 9.03 -0.04
C SER A 85 -26.72 9.97 -0.46
N GLN A 86 -26.89 11.26 -0.20
CA GLN A 86 -25.89 12.27 -0.56
C GLN A 86 -24.60 12.12 0.26
N VAL A 87 -23.47 12.45 -0.35
CA VAL A 87 -22.17 12.57 0.33
C VAL A 87 -21.90 14.05 0.56
N ARG A 88 -21.93 14.51 1.81
CA ARG A 88 -21.62 15.89 2.18
C ARG A 88 -20.90 15.95 3.52
N PHE A 89 -19.85 16.77 3.58
CA PHE A 89 -19.16 17.07 4.83
C PHE A 89 -20.03 17.95 5.75
N SER A 90 -19.93 17.74 7.07
CA SER A 90 -20.59 18.57 8.09
C SER A 90 -22.12 18.65 8.01
N ALA A 91 -22.79 17.58 7.56
CA ALA A 91 -24.24 17.48 7.64
C ALA A 91 -24.72 17.23 9.09
N PRO A 92 -25.96 17.59 9.45
CA PRO A 92 -26.55 17.22 10.74
C PRO A 92 -26.48 15.69 10.97
N PRO A 93 -26.23 15.21 12.20
CA PRO A 93 -26.08 13.77 12.47
C PRO A 93 -27.27 12.95 11.95
N ASN A 94 -26.97 11.82 11.30
CA ASN A 94 -27.95 10.88 10.75
C ASN A 94 -28.96 11.48 9.74
N SER A 95 -28.64 12.61 9.09
CA SER A 95 -29.51 13.26 8.09
C SER A 95 -29.31 12.78 6.65
N LEU A 96 -28.16 12.16 6.35
CA LEU A 96 -27.76 11.66 5.03
C LEU A 96 -27.67 10.13 5.03
N VAL A 97 -28.73 9.47 5.48
CA VAL A 97 -28.79 8.03 5.74
C VAL A 97 -30.03 7.45 5.07
N SER A 98 -29.83 6.44 4.22
CA SER A 98 -30.91 5.63 3.65
C SER A 98 -31.13 4.36 4.45
N PHE A 99 -32.22 3.64 4.18
CA PHE A 99 -32.48 2.35 4.81
C PHE A 99 -31.34 1.34 4.63
N PHE A 100 -30.67 1.36 3.46
CA PHE A 100 -29.51 0.52 3.21
C PHE A 100 -28.31 0.92 4.08
N ASP A 101 -28.05 2.22 4.23
CA ASP A 101 -26.91 2.71 5.04
C ASP A 101 -27.07 2.37 6.52
N ALA A 102 -28.31 2.33 7.01
CA ALA A 102 -28.66 1.92 8.36
C ALA A 102 -28.88 0.39 8.50
N SER A 103 -28.63 -0.38 7.44
CA SER A 103 -28.76 -1.85 7.40
C SER A 103 -30.14 -2.37 7.81
N LEU A 104 -31.21 -1.69 7.39
CA LEU A 104 -32.57 -2.18 7.64
C LEU A 104 -32.79 -3.51 6.91
N PRO A 105 -33.47 -4.48 7.54
CA PRO A 105 -33.75 -5.78 6.92
C PRO A 105 -34.46 -5.64 5.57
N GLY A 106 -33.99 -6.43 4.58
CA GLY A 106 -34.59 -6.47 3.23
C GLY A 106 -34.02 -5.46 2.23
N THR A 107 -33.11 -4.58 2.65
CA THR A 107 -32.43 -3.65 1.74
C THR A 107 -31.31 -4.34 0.95
N LEU A 108 -31.05 -3.87 -0.29
CA LEU A 108 -30.04 -4.44 -1.20
C LEU A 108 -29.11 -3.34 -1.76
N PRO A 109 -27.81 -3.65 -1.97
CA PRO A 109 -26.84 -2.68 -2.48
C PRO A 109 -27.01 -2.42 -3.97
N VAL A 110 -26.85 -1.17 -4.40
CA VAL A 110 -26.79 -0.78 -5.83
C VAL A 110 -25.51 0.01 -6.10
N LEU A 111 -24.59 -0.59 -6.87
CA LEU A 111 -23.26 -0.03 -7.11
C LEU A 111 -23.29 1.31 -7.83
N ASN A 112 -22.53 2.27 -7.31
CA ASN A 112 -22.37 3.60 -7.89
C ASN A 112 -21.37 3.61 -9.06
N ARG A 113 -21.86 3.95 -10.24
CA ARG A 113 -21.06 4.07 -11.48
C ARG A 113 -19.89 5.05 -11.35
N ARG A 114 -20.10 6.21 -10.72
CA ARG A 114 -19.06 7.25 -10.56
C ARG A 114 -17.88 6.72 -9.72
N CYS A 115 -18.16 5.91 -8.70
CA CYS A 115 -17.13 5.30 -7.87
C CYS A 115 -16.27 4.31 -8.68
N VAL A 116 -16.89 3.50 -9.52
CA VAL A 116 -16.17 2.59 -10.44
C VAL A 116 -15.31 3.38 -11.42
N GLU A 117 -15.88 4.41 -12.06
CA GLU A 117 -15.13 5.29 -12.98
C GLU A 117 -13.92 5.95 -12.28
N ALA A 118 -14.11 6.44 -11.05
CA ALA A 118 -13.03 7.04 -10.28
C ALA A 118 -11.89 6.05 -10.02
N ALA A 119 -12.21 4.82 -9.65
CA ALA A 119 -11.21 3.80 -9.38
C ALA A 119 -10.45 3.36 -10.63
N VAL A 120 -11.14 3.20 -11.77
CA VAL A 120 -10.50 2.88 -13.05
C VAL A 120 -9.60 4.02 -13.51
N MET A 121 -10.06 5.27 -13.41
CA MET A 121 -9.25 6.45 -13.74
C MET A 121 -7.97 6.52 -12.89
N THR A 122 -8.09 6.35 -11.58
CA THR A 122 -6.94 6.32 -10.67
C THR A 122 -6.01 5.16 -11.00
N GLY A 123 -6.53 3.97 -11.27
CA GLY A 123 -5.70 2.82 -11.67
C GLY A 123 -4.93 3.05 -12.97
N LEU A 124 -5.55 3.65 -13.98
CA LEU A 124 -4.86 3.99 -15.23
C LEU A 124 -3.77 5.04 -15.02
N ALA A 125 -4.05 6.09 -14.23
CA ALA A 125 -3.08 7.13 -13.92
C ALA A 125 -1.86 6.61 -13.16
N LEU A 126 -2.06 5.56 -12.35
CA LEU A 126 -1.01 4.90 -11.59
C LEU A 126 -0.43 3.67 -12.32
N ASN A 127 -0.64 3.57 -13.63
CA ASN A 127 -0.13 2.50 -14.49
C ASN A 127 -0.49 1.08 -14.01
N CYS A 128 -1.62 0.91 -13.34
CA CYS A 128 -2.10 -0.40 -12.91
C CYS A 128 -2.70 -1.20 -14.09
N HIS A 129 -2.66 -2.52 -13.96
CA HIS A 129 -3.49 -3.41 -14.75
C HIS A 129 -4.94 -3.36 -14.23
N ILE A 130 -5.87 -2.95 -15.08
CA ILE A 130 -7.31 -2.92 -14.75
C ILE A 130 -7.92 -4.30 -14.98
N ASN A 131 -8.51 -4.87 -13.93
CA ASN A 131 -9.20 -6.14 -14.03
C ASN A 131 -10.54 -5.95 -14.76
N LYS A 132 -10.75 -6.69 -15.87
CA LYS A 132 -12.01 -6.66 -16.64
C LYS A 132 -13.22 -7.18 -15.84
N LYS A 133 -12.95 -7.94 -14.78
CA LYS A 133 -13.93 -8.42 -13.80
C LYS A 133 -13.36 -8.14 -12.42
N SER A 134 -14.15 -7.56 -11.53
CA SER A 134 -13.81 -7.37 -10.11
C SER A 134 -14.94 -7.91 -9.24
N LEU A 135 -14.63 -8.38 -8.03
CA LEU A 135 -15.60 -8.96 -7.11
C LEU A 135 -15.68 -8.15 -5.82
N PHE A 136 -16.89 -7.95 -5.32
CA PHE A 136 -17.12 -7.40 -3.99
C PHE A 136 -17.25 -8.53 -2.97
N ASP A 137 -16.64 -8.31 -1.82
CA ASP A 137 -16.48 -9.22 -0.71
C ASP A 137 -17.03 -8.61 0.57
N ARG A 138 -17.45 -9.45 1.52
CA ARG A 138 -17.88 -9.02 2.85
C ARG A 138 -16.77 -9.28 3.86
N LYS A 139 -16.18 -8.21 4.39
CA LYS A 139 -15.22 -8.25 5.49
C LYS A 139 -15.98 -8.10 6.81
N HIS A 140 -16.14 -9.20 7.55
CA HIS A 140 -17.02 -9.26 8.72
C HIS A 140 -16.28 -8.81 9.99
N TYR A 141 -16.87 -7.88 10.73
CA TYR A 141 -16.45 -7.49 12.08
C TYR A 141 -17.57 -6.69 12.75
N PHE A 142 -17.67 -6.78 14.07
CA PHE A 142 -18.68 -6.06 14.84
C PHE A 142 -18.11 -4.76 15.38
N TYR A 143 -18.70 -3.64 14.97
CA TYR A 143 -18.42 -2.32 15.53
C TYR A 143 -19.65 -1.42 15.41
N ALA A 144 -19.84 -0.50 16.35
CA ALA A 144 -21.08 0.29 16.45
C ALA A 144 -21.34 1.23 15.25
N ASP A 145 -20.28 1.63 14.55
CA ASP A 145 -20.36 2.48 13.35
C ASP A 145 -20.48 1.69 12.03
N LEU A 146 -20.58 0.36 12.10
CA LEU A 146 -20.75 -0.54 10.96
C LEU A 146 -22.05 -1.36 11.13
N PRO A 147 -23.21 -0.78 10.76
CA PRO A 147 -24.51 -1.36 11.11
C PRO A 147 -24.78 -2.73 10.47
N ALA A 148 -24.13 -3.06 9.35
CA ALA A 148 -24.30 -4.36 8.68
C ALA A 148 -23.55 -5.52 9.36
N GLY A 149 -22.60 -5.25 10.26
CA GLY A 149 -21.67 -6.27 10.78
C GLY A 149 -20.65 -6.78 9.76
N TYR A 150 -20.59 -6.16 8.58
CA TYR A 150 -19.57 -6.38 7.57
C TYR A 150 -19.39 -5.12 6.71
N GLN A 151 -18.17 -4.92 6.23
CA GLN A 151 -17.81 -3.90 5.25
C GLN A 151 -17.80 -4.55 3.87
N ILE A 152 -18.46 -3.94 2.87
CA ILE A 152 -18.33 -4.37 1.49
C ILE A 152 -17.05 -3.77 0.90
N THR A 153 -16.11 -4.62 0.50
CA THR A 153 -14.77 -4.28 -0.01
C THR A 153 -14.38 -5.19 -1.18
N GLN A 154 -13.14 -5.17 -1.69
CA GLN A 154 -12.67 -6.10 -2.73
C GLN A 154 -11.33 -6.73 -2.35
N GLN A 155 -11.36 -7.93 -1.75
CA GLN A 155 -10.15 -8.61 -1.31
C GLN A 155 -9.61 -9.58 -2.37
N ARG A 156 -10.50 -10.35 -3.02
CA ARG A 156 -10.07 -11.46 -3.90
C ARG A 156 -9.72 -11.02 -5.31
N LEU A 157 -10.53 -10.13 -5.88
CA LEU A 157 -10.35 -9.63 -7.25
C LEU A 157 -10.63 -8.12 -7.27
N PRO A 158 -9.64 -7.30 -6.86
CA PRO A 158 -9.77 -5.85 -6.80
C PRO A 158 -9.87 -5.23 -8.20
N ILE A 159 -10.23 -3.95 -8.28
CA ILE A 159 -10.47 -3.30 -9.57
C ILE A 159 -9.19 -3.06 -10.37
N ALA A 160 -8.05 -2.82 -9.71
CA ALA A 160 -6.76 -2.65 -10.36
C ALA A 160 -5.62 -3.25 -9.53
N VAL A 161 -4.57 -3.74 -10.19
CA VAL A 161 -3.39 -4.37 -9.57
C VAL A 161 -2.10 -3.97 -10.28
N ASN A 162 -0.95 -4.19 -9.64
CA ASN A 162 0.38 -4.09 -10.26
C ASN A 162 0.64 -2.74 -10.95
N GLY A 163 0.50 -1.66 -10.20
CA GLY A 163 0.81 -0.31 -10.68
C GLY A 163 2.14 0.22 -10.15
N SER A 164 2.38 1.50 -10.39
CA SER A 164 3.53 2.22 -9.84
C SER A 164 3.23 3.70 -9.69
N LEU A 165 3.80 4.29 -8.64
CA LEU A 165 3.76 5.72 -8.34
C LEU A 165 5.18 6.26 -8.34
N ILE A 166 5.44 7.27 -9.16
CA ILE A 166 6.72 7.97 -9.22
C ILE A 166 6.63 9.22 -8.36
N TYR A 167 7.58 9.44 -7.46
CA TYR A 167 7.64 10.61 -6.57
C TYR A 167 9.06 11.16 -6.45
N GLY A 168 9.21 12.46 -6.18
CA GLY A 168 10.51 13.14 -6.15
C GLY A 168 11.05 13.35 -4.74
N VAL A 169 12.19 12.73 -4.40
CA VAL A 169 12.84 12.87 -3.08
C VAL A 169 13.97 13.90 -3.15
N CYS A 170 14.04 14.83 -2.20
CA CYS A 170 15.13 15.79 -2.14
C CYS A 170 16.42 15.12 -1.65
N ALA A 171 17.53 15.29 -2.36
CA ALA A 171 18.82 14.75 -1.98
C ALA A 171 19.81 15.85 -1.58
N GLY A 172 20.41 15.70 -0.39
CA GLY A 172 21.48 16.58 0.12
C GLY A 172 21.01 17.74 1.00
N LYS A 173 21.93 18.31 1.80
CA LYS A 173 21.65 19.42 2.74
C LYS A 173 21.17 20.71 2.06
N LYS A 174 21.43 20.86 0.76
CA LYS A 174 20.88 21.93 -0.08
C LYS A 174 19.85 21.25 -0.98
N GLN A 175 18.57 21.59 -0.82
CA GLN A 175 17.39 21.02 -1.51
C GLN A 175 17.37 21.27 -3.05
N SER A 176 18.52 21.23 -3.71
CA SER A 176 18.68 21.63 -5.12
C SER A 176 18.61 20.45 -6.09
N GLN A 177 18.56 19.20 -5.62
CA GLN A 177 18.41 18.02 -6.47
C GLN A 177 17.25 17.16 -6.00
N VAL A 178 16.31 16.90 -6.93
CA VAL A 178 15.18 15.98 -6.74
C VAL A 178 15.52 14.69 -7.47
N ILE A 179 15.56 13.57 -6.74
CA ILE A 179 15.78 12.24 -7.29
C ILE A 179 14.42 11.57 -7.46
N PRO A 180 14.04 11.14 -8.68
CA PRO A 180 12.83 10.37 -8.87
C PRO A 180 13.00 8.98 -8.24
N LYS A 181 12.02 8.59 -7.42
CA LYS A 181 11.86 7.24 -6.89
C LYS A 181 10.51 6.69 -7.33
N THR A 182 10.40 5.37 -7.29
CA THR A 182 9.17 4.66 -7.67
C THR A 182 8.79 3.71 -6.55
N VAL A 183 7.53 3.73 -6.15
CA VAL A 183 6.91 2.73 -5.27
C VAL A 183 5.90 1.93 -6.07
N ARG A 184 5.90 0.61 -5.93
CA ARG A 184 4.93 -0.25 -6.60
C ARG A 184 3.59 -0.19 -5.88
N ILE A 185 2.52 -0.29 -6.66
CA ILE A 185 1.16 -0.41 -6.16
C ILE A 185 0.75 -1.86 -6.26
N LYS A 186 0.44 -2.46 -5.12
CA LYS A 186 -0.07 -3.83 -5.07
C LYS A 186 -1.46 -3.91 -5.69
N GLN A 187 -2.37 -3.09 -5.17
CA GLN A 187 -3.76 -3.05 -5.63
C GLN A 187 -4.46 -1.73 -5.31
N ILE A 188 -5.54 -1.49 -6.05
CA ILE A 188 -6.54 -0.47 -5.78
C ILE A 188 -7.88 -1.18 -5.67
N GLN A 189 -8.62 -0.93 -4.61
CA GLN A 189 -9.93 -1.52 -4.36
C GLN A 189 -10.98 -0.48 -3.97
N LEU A 190 -12.23 -0.81 -4.26
CA LEU A 190 -13.40 -0.07 -3.80
C LEU A 190 -13.94 -0.64 -2.51
N GLU A 191 -14.24 0.24 -1.56
CA GLU A 191 -14.89 -0.18 -0.31
C GLU A 191 -15.79 0.89 0.30
N GLN A 192 -16.62 0.47 1.26
CA GLN A 192 -17.48 1.35 2.04
C GLN A 192 -16.72 1.95 3.21
N ASP A 193 -16.91 3.25 3.47
CA ASP A 193 -16.51 3.87 4.72
C ASP A 193 -17.44 3.45 5.86
N SER A 194 -16.94 3.51 7.10
CA SER A 194 -17.73 3.33 8.31
C SER A 194 -18.38 4.65 8.75
N GLY A 195 -19.34 4.55 9.67
CA GLY A 195 -19.89 5.71 10.35
C GLY A 195 -18.86 6.44 11.22
N LYS A 196 -19.33 7.37 12.04
CA LYS A 196 -18.50 8.09 13.00
C LYS A 196 -19.01 7.82 14.41
N SER A 197 -18.10 7.46 15.30
CA SER A 197 -18.35 7.36 16.74
C SER A 197 -17.90 8.66 17.43
N LEU A 198 -18.79 9.25 18.22
CA LEU A 198 -18.53 10.42 19.05
C LEU A 198 -18.67 10.01 20.52
N HIS A 199 -17.60 10.09 21.28
CA HIS A 199 -17.63 9.69 22.69
C HIS A 199 -18.03 10.89 23.57
N ASP A 200 -19.15 10.75 24.26
CA ASP A 200 -19.62 11.70 25.27
C ASP A 200 -19.11 11.23 26.64
N ASN A 201 -17.99 11.80 27.07
CA ASN A 201 -17.36 11.49 28.36
C ASN A 201 -18.25 11.86 29.56
N LEU A 202 -19.13 12.86 29.43
CA LEU A 202 -19.98 13.31 30.53
C LEU A 202 -21.09 12.31 30.80
N ARG A 203 -21.62 11.69 29.74
CA ARG A 203 -22.69 10.70 29.82
C ARG A 203 -22.21 9.26 29.76
N SER A 204 -20.90 9.03 29.60
CA SER A 204 -20.29 7.71 29.38
C SER A 204 -20.98 6.93 28.25
N GLN A 205 -21.33 7.63 27.17
CA GLN A 205 -22.04 7.08 26.02
C GLN A 205 -21.27 7.32 24.73
N THR A 206 -21.48 6.45 23.75
CA THR A 206 -20.99 6.66 22.39
C THR A 206 -22.16 6.95 21.48
N LEU A 207 -22.14 8.13 20.87
CA LEU A 207 -23.12 8.59 19.91
C LEU A 207 -22.65 8.19 18.51
N ILE A 208 -23.55 7.57 17.73
CA ILE A 208 -23.23 7.07 16.39
C ILE A 208 -23.88 7.96 15.34
N ASP A 209 -23.06 8.46 14.42
CA ASP A 209 -23.50 9.16 13.21
C ASP A 209 -23.18 8.31 11.97
N LEU A 210 -24.23 7.89 11.26
CA LEU A 210 -24.16 7.05 10.06
C LEU A 210 -24.11 7.84 8.76
N ASN A 211 -24.02 9.18 8.80
CA ASN A 211 -23.88 10.00 7.60
C ASN A 211 -22.74 9.53 6.68
N ARG A 212 -21.61 9.14 7.28
CA ARG A 212 -20.42 8.65 6.56
C ARG A 212 -20.49 7.16 6.18
N ALA A 213 -21.32 6.37 6.87
CA ALA A 213 -21.44 4.95 6.60
C ALA A 213 -21.89 4.72 5.14
N GLY A 214 -21.13 3.92 4.39
CA GLY A 214 -21.41 3.60 2.99
C GLY A 214 -20.85 4.57 1.95
N VAL A 215 -20.19 5.67 2.37
CA VAL A 215 -19.43 6.54 1.45
C VAL A 215 -18.38 5.72 0.72
N GLY A 216 -18.17 5.96 -0.58
CA GLY A 216 -17.19 5.21 -1.36
C GLY A 216 -15.76 5.62 -1.07
N LEU A 217 -14.89 4.63 -0.85
CA LEU A 217 -13.46 4.79 -0.69
C LEU A 217 -12.69 4.09 -1.81
N LEU A 218 -11.56 4.69 -2.18
CA LEU A 218 -10.46 4.05 -2.87
C LEU A 218 -9.45 3.65 -1.80
N GLU A 219 -9.20 2.36 -1.63
CA GLU A 219 -8.05 1.88 -0.88
C GLU A 219 -6.93 1.57 -1.87
N VAL A 220 -5.82 2.29 -1.74
CA VAL A 220 -4.59 2.13 -2.52
C VAL A 220 -3.54 1.51 -1.61
N VAL A 221 -3.13 0.28 -1.93
CA VAL A 221 -2.13 -0.47 -1.17
C VAL A 221 -0.79 -0.39 -1.88
N LEU A 222 0.19 0.23 -1.22
CA LEU A 222 1.56 0.37 -1.72
C LEU A 222 2.44 -0.77 -1.19
N GLU A 223 3.30 -1.29 -2.05
CA GLU A 223 4.32 -2.27 -1.67
C GLU A 223 5.37 -1.64 -0.73
N PRO A 224 6.10 -2.46 0.06
CA PRO A 224 7.06 -1.97 1.05
C PRO A 224 8.40 -1.53 0.41
N ASP A 225 8.34 -0.60 -0.56
CA ASP A 225 9.51 -0.11 -1.31
C ASP A 225 10.13 1.16 -0.71
N MET A 226 9.46 1.82 0.25
CA MET A 226 9.94 3.05 0.88
C MET A 226 10.83 2.72 2.08
N SER A 227 11.79 3.61 2.38
CA SER A 227 12.82 3.37 3.41
C SER A 227 12.81 4.34 4.59
N CYS A 228 12.03 5.41 4.53
CA CYS A 228 11.92 6.40 5.61
C CYS A 228 10.63 7.22 5.54
N GLY A 229 10.37 8.02 6.59
CA GLY A 229 9.21 8.89 6.68
C GLY A 229 9.14 9.98 5.62
N GLU A 230 10.28 10.50 5.16
CA GLU A 230 10.34 11.52 4.09
C GLU A 230 9.83 10.97 2.74
N GLU A 231 10.24 9.74 2.38
CA GLU A 231 9.77 9.06 1.18
C GLU A 231 8.27 8.81 1.24
N ALA A 232 7.79 8.27 2.36
CA ALA A 232 6.37 8.02 2.59
C ALA A 232 5.53 9.30 2.48
N ALA A 233 5.98 10.39 3.09
CA ALA A 233 5.30 11.67 3.02
C ALA A 233 5.25 12.25 1.60
N THR A 234 6.31 12.05 0.83
CA THR A 234 6.39 12.52 -0.56
C THR A 234 5.50 11.67 -1.47
N ALA A 235 5.51 10.35 -1.32
CA ALA A 235 4.62 9.46 -2.05
C ALA A 235 3.14 9.79 -1.79
N VAL A 236 2.75 10.02 -0.52
CA VAL A 236 1.38 10.41 -0.17
C VAL A 236 1.01 11.78 -0.77
N ARG A 237 1.92 12.75 -0.77
CA ARG A 237 1.69 14.06 -1.44
C ARG A 237 1.47 13.91 -2.93
N GLU A 238 2.30 13.11 -3.59
CA GLU A 238 2.17 12.88 -5.03
C GLU A 238 0.85 12.18 -5.36
N LEU A 239 0.47 11.15 -4.61
CA LEU A 239 -0.82 10.48 -4.78
C LEU A 239 -1.98 11.46 -4.56
N GLN A 240 -1.90 12.30 -3.52
CA GLN A 240 -2.91 13.34 -3.25
C GLN A 240 -3.08 14.27 -4.46
N LEU A 241 -1.98 14.74 -5.05
CA LEU A 241 -2.00 15.60 -6.24
C LEU A 241 -2.64 14.89 -7.45
N ILE A 242 -2.28 13.63 -7.69
CA ILE A 242 -2.86 12.82 -8.78
C ILE A 242 -4.38 12.68 -8.59
N LEU A 243 -4.83 12.32 -7.39
CA LEU A 243 -6.26 12.14 -7.09
C LEU A 243 -7.06 13.44 -7.29
N GLN A 244 -6.50 14.57 -6.85
CA GLN A 244 -7.08 15.90 -7.03
C GLN A 244 -7.13 16.30 -8.51
N ALA A 245 -6.05 16.08 -9.26
CA ALA A 245 -5.96 16.39 -10.68
C ALA A 245 -6.96 15.57 -11.52
N LEU A 246 -7.19 14.30 -11.16
CA LEU A 246 -8.19 13.46 -11.80
C LEU A 246 -9.63 13.80 -11.36
N GLY A 247 -9.80 14.59 -10.31
CA GLY A 247 -11.10 14.85 -9.67
C GLY A 247 -11.73 13.61 -9.05
N THR A 248 -10.94 12.58 -8.73
CA THR A 248 -11.41 11.32 -8.14
C THR A 248 -11.54 11.42 -6.63
N SER A 249 -10.72 12.26 -5.98
CA SER A 249 -10.84 12.63 -4.58
C SER A 249 -10.31 14.04 -4.37
N GLN A 250 -10.92 14.78 -3.43
CA GLN A 250 -10.32 16.02 -2.90
C GLN A 250 -9.16 15.73 -1.93
N ALA A 251 -9.09 14.50 -1.40
CA ALA A 251 -8.01 13.97 -0.60
C ALA A 251 -7.58 14.89 0.57
N ASN A 252 -8.51 15.64 1.16
CA ASN A 252 -8.24 16.51 2.30
C ASN A 252 -8.16 15.70 3.61
N MET A 253 -6.96 15.58 4.17
CA MET A 253 -6.74 14.87 5.44
C MET A 253 -7.45 15.53 6.63
N ALA A 254 -7.57 16.87 6.65
CA ALA A 254 -8.21 17.59 7.75
C ALA A 254 -9.71 17.28 7.87
N GLU A 255 -10.36 16.99 6.73
CA GLU A 255 -11.76 16.55 6.67
C GLU A 255 -11.91 15.02 6.76
N GLY A 256 -10.80 14.28 6.89
CA GLY A 256 -10.78 12.82 6.94
C GLY A 256 -11.03 12.14 5.60
N GLN A 257 -10.89 12.86 4.49
CA GLN A 257 -11.07 12.35 3.12
C GLN A 257 -9.84 11.59 2.63
N LEU A 258 -8.70 11.69 3.30
CA LEU A 258 -7.50 10.90 3.04
C LEU A 258 -6.95 10.40 4.37
N ARG A 259 -6.81 9.08 4.50
CA ARG A 259 -6.33 8.40 5.70
C ARG A 259 -5.22 7.44 5.30
N VAL A 260 -4.18 7.36 6.13
CA VAL A 260 -3.00 6.55 5.83
C VAL A 260 -2.67 5.70 7.05
N ASP A 261 -2.54 4.41 6.82
CA ASP A 261 -1.96 3.46 7.78
C ASP A 261 -0.58 3.03 7.25
N ALA A 262 0.40 2.93 8.14
CA ALA A 262 1.79 2.62 7.79
C ALA A 262 2.20 1.25 8.32
N ASN A 263 2.71 0.39 7.43
CA ASN A 263 3.25 -0.92 7.75
C ASN A 263 4.77 -0.86 7.71
N ILE A 264 5.43 -1.07 8.85
CA ILE A 264 6.86 -0.80 9.03
C ILE A 264 7.56 -2.04 9.57
N SER A 265 8.69 -2.41 8.97
CA SER A 265 9.64 -3.36 9.55
C SER A 265 11.08 -2.99 9.25
N VAL A 266 12.00 -3.48 10.08
CA VAL A 266 13.45 -3.36 9.89
C VAL A 266 14.09 -4.73 9.74
N HIS A 267 15.18 -4.80 8.97
CA HIS A 267 15.93 -6.02 8.71
C HIS A 267 17.39 -5.69 8.38
N HIS A 268 18.26 -6.70 8.34
CA HIS A 268 19.59 -6.53 7.77
C HIS A 268 19.56 -6.78 6.26
N PRO A 269 20.28 -5.97 5.44
CA PRO A 269 20.35 -6.17 4.00
C PRO A 269 20.79 -7.59 3.63
N GLY A 270 20.00 -8.25 2.79
CA GLY A 270 20.23 -9.65 2.38
C GLY A 270 19.49 -10.69 3.23
N GLU A 271 18.86 -10.28 4.34
CA GLU A 271 17.98 -11.12 5.14
C GLU A 271 16.51 -10.93 4.76
N PRO A 272 15.60 -11.85 5.15
CA PRO A 272 14.17 -11.66 5.02
C PRO A 272 13.67 -10.39 5.73
N LEU A 273 12.53 -9.84 5.28
CA LEU A 273 11.90 -8.71 5.95
C LEU A 273 11.53 -9.07 7.39
N GLY A 274 11.75 -8.11 8.31
CA GLY A 274 11.45 -8.28 9.72
C GLY A 274 9.95 -8.29 10.02
N VAL A 275 9.63 -8.49 11.31
CA VAL A 275 8.25 -8.51 11.80
C VAL A 275 7.61 -7.13 11.61
N ARG A 276 6.40 -7.13 11.06
CA ARG A 276 5.64 -5.93 10.73
C ARG A 276 4.98 -5.32 11.97
N THR A 277 5.15 -4.02 12.15
CA THR A 277 4.30 -3.18 13.02
C THR A 277 3.42 -2.28 12.17
N GLU A 278 2.13 -2.24 12.47
CA GLU A 278 1.15 -1.40 11.76
C GLU A 278 0.83 -0.16 12.61
N VAL A 279 1.07 1.04 12.09
CA VAL A 279 0.77 2.31 12.76
C VAL A 279 -0.47 2.93 12.12
N LYS A 280 -1.54 3.07 12.90
CA LYS A 280 -2.85 3.57 12.43
C LYS A 280 -3.15 5.00 12.85
N ASN A 281 -4.18 5.58 12.21
CA ASN A 281 -4.78 6.87 12.53
C ASN A 281 -3.85 8.08 12.28
N LEU A 282 -3.06 8.03 11.20
CA LEU A 282 -2.14 9.11 10.83
C LEU A 282 -2.88 10.18 10.03
N ASN A 283 -3.41 11.19 10.73
CA ASN A 283 -4.25 12.25 10.14
C ASN A 283 -3.47 13.43 9.52
N SER A 284 -2.16 13.32 9.37
CA SER A 284 -1.31 14.37 8.77
C SER A 284 -0.08 13.76 8.14
N ILE A 285 0.28 14.23 6.94
CA ILE A 285 1.51 13.84 6.24
C ILE A 285 2.77 14.11 7.09
N ARG A 286 2.76 15.18 7.88
CA ARG A 286 3.87 15.49 8.79
C ARG A 286 3.98 14.47 9.93
N PHE A 287 2.84 14.04 10.48
CA PHE A 287 2.80 13.04 11.54
C PHE A 287 3.09 11.64 11.01
N LEU A 288 2.69 11.33 9.78
CA LEU A 288 3.07 10.12 9.07
C LEU A 288 4.59 9.96 9.02
N ALA A 289 5.31 10.98 8.50
CA ALA A 289 6.77 10.92 8.43
C ALA A 289 7.41 10.69 9.81
N LYS A 290 7.01 11.49 10.80
CA LYS A 290 7.53 11.37 12.17
C LYS A 290 7.23 10.01 12.81
N ALA A 291 6.02 9.48 12.63
CA ALA A 291 5.62 8.20 13.19
C ALA A 291 6.43 7.06 12.59
N ILE A 292 6.68 7.10 11.28
CA ILE A 292 7.51 6.12 10.58
C ILE A 292 8.94 6.17 11.10
N ASP A 293 9.56 7.35 11.13
CA ASP A 293 10.96 7.47 11.56
C ASP A 293 11.12 7.06 13.04
N TYR A 294 10.15 7.42 13.89
CA TYR A 294 10.14 7.01 15.30
C TYR A 294 10.03 5.49 15.44
N GLU A 295 9.10 4.87 14.71
CA GLU A 295 8.87 3.43 14.78
C GLU A 295 10.08 2.63 14.25
N ILE A 296 10.73 3.10 13.19
CA ILE A 296 11.99 2.52 12.70
C ILE A 296 13.06 2.54 13.79
N GLN A 297 13.28 3.69 14.43
CA GLN A 297 14.27 3.80 15.50
C GLN A 297 13.92 2.94 16.72
N ARG A 298 12.64 2.88 17.08
CA ARG A 298 12.15 2.02 18.16
C ARG A 298 12.45 0.54 17.88
N GLN A 299 12.15 0.05 16.66
CA GLN A 299 12.42 -1.34 16.33
C GLN A 299 13.92 -1.66 16.33
N ILE A 300 14.75 -0.76 15.79
CA ILE A 300 16.21 -0.91 15.81
C ILE A 300 16.73 -1.00 17.25
N ASN A 301 16.32 -0.06 18.12
CA ASN A 301 16.75 -0.03 19.51
C ASN A 301 16.36 -1.31 20.26
N GLU A 302 15.13 -1.81 20.06
CA GLU A 302 14.66 -3.04 20.69
C GLU A 302 15.52 -4.24 20.27
N LEU A 303 15.80 -4.38 18.97
CA LEU A 303 16.61 -5.48 18.43
C LEU A 303 18.09 -5.40 18.86
N GLU A 304 18.66 -4.19 18.91
CA GLU A 304 20.04 -3.98 19.38
C GLU A 304 20.20 -4.30 20.88
N ASN A 305 19.16 -4.03 21.67
CA ASN A 305 19.08 -4.42 23.08
C ASN A 305 18.86 -5.92 23.29
N GLY A 306 18.68 -6.70 22.22
CA GLY A 306 18.45 -8.14 22.27
C GLY A 306 16.99 -8.52 22.56
N GLY A 307 16.06 -7.57 22.42
CA GLY A 307 14.62 -7.83 22.44
C GLY A 307 14.13 -8.38 21.10
N GLU A 308 12.81 -8.61 21.02
CA GLU A 308 12.13 -9.13 19.83
C GLU A 308 10.98 -8.21 19.44
N ILE A 309 10.74 -8.04 18.13
CA ILE A 309 9.59 -7.30 17.62
C ILE A 309 8.40 -8.23 17.49
N LEU A 310 7.30 -7.88 18.16
CA LEU A 310 6.01 -8.56 18.02
C LEU A 310 5.18 -7.89 16.91
N ASN A 311 4.28 -8.67 16.30
CA ASN A 311 3.32 -8.15 15.32
C ASN A 311 2.20 -7.41 16.08
N GLU A 312 2.21 -6.09 15.99
CA GLU A 312 1.34 -5.20 16.76
C GLU A 312 0.71 -4.12 15.88
N THR A 313 -0.48 -3.68 16.27
CA THR A 313 -1.09 -2.44 15.78
C THR A 313 -0.88 -1.34 16.83
N ARG A 314 -0.25 -0.23 16.45
CA ARG A 314 0.10 0.89 17.32
C ARG A 314 -0.57 2.18 16.84
N SER A 315 -0.66 3.17 17.72
CA SER A 315 -1.15 4.51 17.39
C SER A 315 -0.08 5.56 17.66
N PHE A 316 -0.11 6.65 16.90
CA PHE A 316 0.85 7.74 17.06
C PHE A 316 0.23 8.91 17.83
N HIS A 317 0.88 9.30 18.94
CA HIS A 317 0.52 10.48 19.71
C HIS A 317 1.56 11.60 19.47
N HIS A 318 1.11 12.74 18.96
CA HIS A 318 1.97 13.88 18.63
C HIS A 318 2.46 14.69 19.85
N LYS A 319 1.95 14.39 21.07
CA LYS A 319 2.20 15.17 22.30
C LYS A 319 3.30 14.58 23.20
N LEU A 320 4.16 13.70 22.68
CA LEU A 320 5.30 13.15 23.39
C LEU A 320 6.60 13.63 22.73
#